data_AF-A0A5C4IMS3-F1
#
_entry.id   AF-A0A5C4IMS3-F1
#
_cell.length_a   1.000
_cell.length_b   1.000
_cell.length_c   1.000
_cell.angle_alpha   90.00
_cell.angle_beta   90.00
_cell.angle_gamma   90.00
#
_symmetry.space_group_name_H-M   'P 1'
#
loop_
_entity.id
_entity.type
_entity.pdbx_description
1 polymer ?
#
loop_
_entity_poly.entity_id
_entity_poly.type
_entity_poly.pdbx_seq_one_letter_code
_entity_poly.pdbx_strand_id
1 'polypeptide(L)' 'MEEYRPPKMLGKKAPLNCLVHPDQHYAAWKATQRHKMSFGEYVGALIDHAEGRPNRLDGMQPRASPI' A
#
# COMPACT_ATOMS: atom_id res chain seq x y z
N MET A 1 -10.69 24.59 -3.39
CA MET A 1 -9.78 23.44 -3.27
C MET A 1 -8.50 23.98 -2.65
N GLU A 2 -8.05 23.45 -1.52
CA GLU A 2 -6.76 23.88 -0.96
C GLU A 2 -5.63 23.52 -1.93
N GLU A 3 -4.65 24.41 -2.06
CA GLU A 3 -3.46 24.16 -2.87
C GLU A 3 -2.61 23.09 -2.18
N TYR A 4 -2.30 22.02 -2.90
CA TYR A 4 -1.49 20.93 -2.38
C TYR A 4 -0.07 21.39 -2.07
N ARG A 5 0.37 21.21 -0.81
CA ARG A 5 1.74 21.48 -0.38
C ARG A 5 2.42 20.15 -0.01
N PRO A 6 3.33 19.63 -0.85
CA PRO A 6 3.97 18.36 -0.57
C PRO A 6 4.85 18.47 0.70
N PRO A 7 4.89 17.42 1.53
CA PRO A 7 5.81 17.37 2.66
C PRO A 7 7.27 17.29 2.18
N LYS A 8 8.21 17.56 3.09
CA LYS A 8 9.64 17.40 2.81
C LYS A 8 9.95 15.93 2.47
N MET A 9 10.62 15.71 1.34
CA MET A 9 11.02 14.39 0.89
C MET A 9 12.14 13.80 1.76
N LEU A 10 12.07 12.49 2.00
CA LEU A 10 13.15 11.69 2.55
C LEU A 10 13.69 10.79 1.43
N GLY A 11 14.78 11.22 0.79
CA GLY A 11 15.26 10.60 -0.44
C GLY A 11 14.21 10.69 -1.55
N LYS A 12 13.75 9.55 -2.07
CA LYS A 12 12.70 9.46 -3.11
C LYS A 12 11.27 9.27 -2.55
N LYS A 13 11.07 9.34 -1.23
CA LYS A 13 9.77 9.08 -0.60
C LYS A 13 9.24 10.31 0.13
N ALA A 14 7.92 10.51 0.07
CA ALA A 14 7.22 11.49 0.88
C ALA A 14 6.68 10.79 2.15
N PRO A 15 6.84 11.36 3.36
CA PRO A 15 6.19 10.81 4.54
C PRO A 15 4.67 10.94 4.41
N LEU A 16 3.96 9.87 4.77
CA LEU A 16 2.51 9.84 4.85
C LEU A 16 2.12 9.54 6.29
N ASN A 17 1.52 10.51 6.98
CA ASN A 17 1.00 10.29 8.33
C ASN A 17 -0.40 9.68 8.21
N CYS A 18 -0.64 8.54 8.85
CA CYS A 18 -1.96 7.91 8.88
C CYS A 18 -2.24 7.26 10.23
N LEU A 19 -3.50 7.38 10.66
CA LEU A 19 -4.07 6.63 11.77
C LEU A 19 -5.15 5.72 11.17
N VAL A 20 -5.16 4.47 11.61
CA VAL A 20 -6.11 3.45 11.15
C VAL A 20 -6.69 2.71 12.36
N HIS A 21 -7.82 2.04 12.16
CA HIS A 21 -8.38 1.21 13.22
C HIS A 21 -7.46 0.02 13.56
N PRO A 22 -7.49 -0.50 14.80
CA PRO A 22 -6.65 -1.65 15.20
C PRO A 22 -6.80 -2.86 14.27
N ASP A 23 -8.02 -3.18 13.83
CA ASP A 23 -8.27 -4.31 12.93
C ASP A 23 -7.66 -4.09 11.54
N GLN A 24 -7.70 -2.85 11.04
CA GLN A 24 -7.07 -2.47 9.77
C GLN A 24 -5.55 -2.56 9.87
N HIS A 25 -4.97 -2.13 11.01
CA HIS A 25 -3.55 -2.27 11.27
C HIS A 25 -3.13 -3.75 11.28
N TYR A 26 -3.88 -4.61 11.97
CA TYR A 26 -3.60 -6.05 12.01
C TYR A 26 -3.75 -6.71 10.63
N ALA A 27 -4.78 -6.33 9.86
CA ALA A 27 -4.95 -6.81 8.50
C ALA A 27 -3.78 -6.40 7.59
N ALA A 28 -3.33 -5.13 7.68
CA ALA A 28 -2.17 -4.65 6.95
C ALA A 28 -0.88 -5.36 7.38
N TRP A 29 -0.71 -5.63 8.68
CA TRP A 29 0.41 -6.44 9.17
C TRP A 29 0.42 -7.84 8.54
N LYS A 30 -0.72 -8.55 8.50
CA LYS A 30 -0.79 -9.86 7.83
C LYS A 30 -0.47 -9.77 6.32
N ALA A 31 -0.98 -8.74 5.66
CA ALA A 31 -0.75 -8.53 4.23
C ALA A 31 0.74 -8.29 3.92
N THR A 32 1.41 -7.45 4.72
CA THR A 32 2.86 -7.20 4.58
C THR A 32 3.68 -8.49 4.69
N GLN A 33 3.32 -9.41 5.59
CA GLN A 33 3.95 -10.73 5.68
C GLN A 33 3.67 -11.58 4.44
N ARG A 34 2.40 -11.67 4.01
CA ARG A 34 1.97 -12.47 2.85
C ARG A 34 2.66 -12.03 1.56
N HIS A 35 2.80 -10.73 1.37
CA HIS A 35 3.33 -10.15 0.13
C HIS A 35 4.82 -9.79 0.20
N LYS A 36 5.48 -10.03 1.35
CA LYS A 36 6.88 -9.65 1.61
C LYS A 36 7.15 -8.17 1.31
N MET A 37 6.29 -7.31 1.82
CA MET A 37 6.35 -5.86 1.63
C MET A 37 6.51 -5.16 2.97
N SER A 38 7.14 -3.99 3.00
CA SER A 38 6.99 -3.06 4.11
C SER A 38 5.58 -2.44 4.14
N PHE A 39 5.16 -1.89 5.29
CA PHE A 39 3.89 -1.15 5.37
C PHE A 39 3.79 -0.01 4.35
N GLY A 40 4.87 0.74 4.14
CA GLY A 40 4.88 1.83 3.15
C GLY A 40 4.73 1.33 1.71
N GLU A 41 5.29 0.16 1.37
CA GLU A 41 5.08 -0.46 0.07
C GLU A 41 3.65 -0.98 -0.10
N TYR A 42 3.08 -1.58 0.95
CA TYR A 42 1.69 -2.04 0.93
C TYR A 42 0.71 -0.87 0.75
N VAL A 43 0.88 0.22 1.50
CA VAL A 43 0.06 1.42 1.35
C VAL A 43 0.23 2.05 -0.03
N GLY A 44 1.45 2.15 -0.54
CA GLY A 44 1.69 2.63 -1.90
C GLY A 44 0.97 1.79 -2.96
N ALA A 45 1.01 0.47 -2.83
CA ALA A 45 0.32 -0.44 -3.75
C ALA A 45 -1.21 -0.30 -3.66
N LEU A 46 -1.78 -0.06 -2.47
CA LEU A 46 -3.21 0.22 -2.32
C LEU A 46 -3.62 1.55 -2.97
N ILE A 47 -2.77 2.59 -2.88
CA ILE A 47 -3.00 3.88 -3.55
C ILE A 47 -2.98 3.68 -5.05
N ASP A 48 -1.96 3.00 -5.59
CA ASP A 48 -1.87 2.71 -7.02
C ASP A 48 -3.08 1.88 -7.50
N HIS A 49 -3.51 0.88 -6.73
CA HIS A 49 -4.71 0.08 -7.03
C HIS A 49 -5.98 0.93 -7.10
N ALA A 50 -6.20 1.82 -6.12
CA ALA A 50 -7.37 2.71 -6.09
C ALA A 50 -7.38 3.70 -7.26
N GLU A 51 -6.21 4.09 -7.75
CA GLU A 51 -6.02 4.95 -8.93
C GLU A 51 -6.08 4.17 -10.26
N GLY A 52 -6.36 2.86 -10.23
CA GLY A 52 -6.37 2.01 -11.41
C GLY A 52 -5.00 1.79 -12.06
N ARG A 53 -3.92 2.02 -11.30
CA ARG A 53 -2.54 1.86 -11.76
C ARG A 53 -2.04 0.44 -11.47
N PRO A 54 -1.19 -0.10 -12.36
CA PRO A 54 -0.52 -1.37 -12.09
C PRO A 54 0.30 -1.28 -10.81
N ASN A 55 0.16 -2.27 -9.95
CA ASN A 55 0.84 -2.32 -8.67
C ASN A 55 1.33 -3.74 -8.32
N ARG A 56 2.11 -3.84 -7.25
CA ARG A 56 2.74 -5.11 -6.86
C ARG A 56 1.78 -6.16 -6.29
N LEU A 57 0.55 -5.79 -5.92
CA LEU A 57 -0.48 -6.75 -5.48
C LEU A 57 -1.07 -7.51 -6.67
N ASP A 58 -1.13 -6.88 -7.86
CA ASP A 58 -1.75 -7.47 -9.05
C ASP A 58 -1.03 -8.75 -9.53
N GLY A 59 0.30 -8.81 -9.35
CA GLY A 59 1.12 -9.96 -9.75
C GLY A 59 1.18 -11.11 -8.74
N MET A 60 0.54 -10.98 -7.57
CA MET A 60 0.54 -11.99 -6.50
C MET A 60 -0.82 -12.65 -6.28
N GLN A 61 -1.72 -12.59 -7.26
CA GLN A 61 -2.89 -13.45 -7.22
C GLN A 61 -2.43 -14.91 -7.11
N PRO A 62 -2.92 -15.70 -6.14
CA PRO A 62 -2.71 -17.13 -6.19
C PRO A 62 -3.28 -17.57 -7.54
N ARG A 63 -2.45 -18.21 -8.37
CA ARG A 63 -2.95 -18.95 -9.54
C ARG A 63 -4.18 -19.71 -9.05
N ALA A 64 -5.35 -19.37 -9.56
CA ALA A 64 -6.49 -20.26 -9.43
C ALA A 64 -5.98 -21.61 -9.94
N SER A 65 -5.84 -22.58 -9.04
CA SER A 65 -5.50 -23.94 -9.46
C SER A 65 -6.67 -24.37 -10.33
N PRO A 66 -6.45 -24.73 -11.61
CA PRO A 66 -7.52 -25.30 -12.40
C PRO A 66 -7.92 -26.60 -11.70
N ILE A 67 -9.17 -26.66 -11.27
CA ILE A 67 -9.85 -27.91 -10.90
C ILE A 67 -10.51 -28.43 -12.16
#